data_AF-A0A6J6RB34-F1
#
_entry.id   AF-A0A6J6RB34-F1
#
_cell.length_a   1.000
_cell.length_b   1.000
_cell.length_c   1.000
_cell.angle_alpha   90.00
_cell.angle_beta   90.00
_cell.angle_gamma   90.00
#
_symmetry.space_group_name_H-M   'P 1'
#
loop_
_entity.id
_entity.type
_entity.pdbx_description
1 polymer ?
#
loop_
_entity_poly.entity_id
_entity_poly.type
_entity_poly.pdbx_seq_one_letter_code
_entity_poly.pdbx_strand_id
1 'polypeptide(L)'
;MFTAENPPISEIQVPVTMRVKADATCAAMSAASVLAKVARDELMREAALIYPDFGWEGNVGYGSAEHMAAIARLGATDLHRKSWNLPTGPSNSDQANA
;
A
#
# COMPACT_ATOMS: atom_id res chain seq x y z
N MET A 1 -18.10 21.77 -36.02
CA MET A 1 -17.95 20.31 -36.19
C MET A 1 -16.54 19.96 -35.75
N PHE A 2 -16.34 19.56 -34.49
CA PHE A 2 -15.04 19.15 -33.96
C PHE A 2 -15.07 17.65 -33.72
N THR A 3 -14.67 16.88 -34.72
CA THR A 3 -14.34 15.46 -34.59
C THR A 3 -12.84 15.34 -34.39
N ALA A 4 -12.34 15.79 -33.24
CA ALA A 4 -10.99 15.44 -32.86
C ALA A 4 -11.09 14.06 -32.21
N GLU A 5 -10.83 13.01 -32.97
CA GLU A 5 -10.63 11.68 -32.39
C GLU A 5 -9.46 11.77 -31.42
N ASN A 6 -9.70 11.38 -30.17
CA ASN A 6 -8.68 11.46 -29.13
C ASN A 6 -7.54 10.49 -29.51
N PRO A 7 -6.27 10.92 -29.49
CA PRO A 7 -5.16 10.02 -29.78
C PRO A 7 -5.13 8.86 -28.77
N PRO A 8 -4.68 7.67 -29.18
CA PRO A 8 -4.50 6.55 -28.26
C PRO A 8 -3.52 6.96 -27.15
N ILE A 9 -3.81 6.55 -25.91
CA ILE A 9 -3.04 6.96 -24.71
C ILE A 9 -1.53 6.72 -24.88
N SER A 10 -1.14 5.69 -25.63
CA SER A 10 0.26 5.36 -25.94
C SER A 10 1.04 6.48 -26.65
N GLU A 11 0.35 7.39 -27.35
CA GLU A 11 0.96 8.45 -28.14
C GLU A 11 0.96 9.81 -27.42
N ILE A 12 0.29 9.92 -26.26
CA ILE A 12 0.22 11.16 -25.49
C ILE A 12 1.52 11.34 -24.69
N GLN A 13 2.38 12.24 -25.15
CA GLN A 13 3.57 12.67 -24.42
C GLN A 13 3.23 13.90 -23.57
N VAL A 14 3.10 13.71 -22.25
CA VAL A 14 2.88 14.82 -21.31
C VAL A 14 4.24 15.28 -20.77
N PRO A 15 4.60 16.57 -20.84
CA PRO A 15 5.81 17.06 -20.19
C PRO A 15 5.76 16.77 -18.68
N VAL A 16 6.78 16.08 -18.15
CA VAL A 16 6.85 15.72 -16.73
C VAL A 16 7.90 16.56 -16.04
N THR A 17 7.56 17.14 -14.88
CA THR A 17 8.52 17.80 -14.00
C THR A 17 8.43 17.21 -12.61
N MET A 18 9.54 16.66 -12.13
CA MET A 18 9.64 16.11 -10.77
C MET A 18 10.04 17.21 -9.79
N ARG A 19 9.33 17.29 -8.66
CA ARG A 19 9.60 18.27 -7.59
C ARG A 19 9.57 17.60 -6.23
N VAL A 20 10.58 17.89 -5.41
CA VAL A 20 10.65 17.39 -4.02
C VAL A 20 9.54 18.06 -3.20
N LYS A 21 8.73 17.25 -2.49
CA LYS A 21 7.62 17.72 -1.63
C LYS A 21 6.66 18.68 -2.35
N ALA A 22 6.28 18.32 -3.58
CA ALA A 22 5.41 19.15 -4.41
C ALA A 22 4.02 19.36 -3.79
N ASP A 23 3.53 18.38 -3.03
CA ASP A 23 2.30 18.43 -2.25
C ASP A 23 2.25 19.61 -1.25
N ALA A 24 3.40 20.06 -0.75
CA ALA A 24 3.46 21.22 0.14
C ALA A 24 3.33 22.57 -0.58
N THR A 25 3.50 22.63 -1.91
CA THR A 25 3.59 23.90 -2.67
C THR A 25 2.77 23.94 -3.95
N CYS A 26 2.05 22.87 -4.30
CA CYS A 26 1.22 22.77 -5.49
C CYS A 26 -0.15 22.20 -5.12
N ALA A 27 -1.21 22.98 -5.34
CA ALA A 27 -2.57 22.59 -4.98
C ALA A 27 -3.02 21.29 -5.67
N ALA A 28 -2.68 21.09 -6.94
CA ALA A 28 -3.02 19.87 -7.67
C ALA A 28 -2.34 18.64 -7.07
N MET A 29 -1.06 18.74 -6.68
CA MET A 29 -0.32 17.64 -6.06
C MET A 29 -0.80 17.37 -4.63
N SER A 30 -1.20 18.41 -3.91
CA SER A 30 -1.84 18.30 -2.59
C SER A 30 -3.18 17.56 -2.68
N ALA A 31 -4.04 17.95 -3.62
CA ALA A 31 -5.32 17.27 -3.83
C ALA A 31 -5.11 15.79 -4.22
N ALA A 32 -4.15 15.52 -5.12
CA ALA A 32 -3.82 14.16 -5.51
C ALA A 32 -3.31 13.31 -4.32
N SER A 33 -2.47 13.86 -3.44
CA SER A 33 -1.97 13.13 -2.27
C SER A 33 -3.07 12.82 -1.26
N VAL A 34 -4.00 13.74 -1.04
CA VAL A 34 -5.19 13.53 -0.19
C VAL A 34 -6.06 12.41 -0.76
N LEU A 35 -6.38 12.45 -2.05
CA LEU A 35 -7.19 11.41 -2.70
C LEU A 35 -6.52 10.03 -2.59
N ALA A 36 -5.21 9.96 -2.85
CA ALA A 36 -4.46 8.72 -2.75
C ALA A 36 -4.46 8.16 -1.32
N LYS A 37 -4.31 9.02 -0.30
CA LYS A 37 -4.34 8.62 1.10
C LYS A 37 -5.72 8.11 1.53
N VAL A 38 -6.78 8.85 1.21
CA VAL A 38 -8.16 8.45 1.56
C VAL A 38 -8.52 7.11 0.93
N ALA A 39 -8.21 6.93 -0.35
CA ALA A 39 -8.45 5.66 -1.04
C ALA A 39 -7.65 4.51 -0.42
N ARG A 40 -6.40 4.75 -0.03
CA ARG A 40 -5.58 3.72 0.63
C ARG A 40 -6.15 3.36 2.01
N ASP A 41 -6.58 4.33 2.79
CA ASP A 41 -7.10 4.09 4.14
C ASP A 41 -8.41 3.32 4.12
N GLU A 42 -9.27 3.60 3.14
CA GLU A 42 -10.48 2.80 2.88
C GLU A 42 -10.13 1.34 2.59
N LEU A 43 -9.24 1.10 1.61
CA LEU A 43 -8.82 -0.25 1.25
C LEU A 43 -8.29 -1.04 2.46
N MET A 44 -7.52 -0.40 3.34
CA MET A 44 -6.97 -1.08 4.51
C MET A 44 -8.01 -1.32 5.60
N ARG A 45 -9.00 -0.45 5.76
CA ARG A 45 -10.15 -0.70 6.65
C ARG A 45 -11.00 -1.86 6.15
N GLU A 46 -11.25 -1.95 4.85
CA GLU A 46 -11.94 -3.11 4.26
C GLU A 46 -11.13 -4.40 4.47
N ALA A 47 -9.81 -4.34 4.28
CA ALA A 47 -8.92 -5.47 4.54
C ALA A 47 -8.93 -5.91 6.01
N ALA A 48 -9.10 -4.98 6.97
CA ALA A 48 -9.22 -5.30 8.38
C ALA A 48 -10.46 -6.17 8.69
N LEU A 49 -11.54 -6.03 7.92
CA LEU A 49 -12.73 -6.87 8.07
C LEU A 49 -12.47 -8.32 7.63
N ILE A 50 -11.58 -8.51 6.64
CA ILE A 50 -11.23 -9.82 6.09
C ILE A 50 -10.09 -10.46 6.91
N TYR A 51 -9.14 -9.66 7.37
CA TYR A 51 -7.92 -10.07 8.08
C TYR A 51 -7.78 -9.29 9.40
N PRO A 52 -8.61 -9.59 10.42
CA PRO A 52 -8.73 -8.77 11.63
C PRO A 52 -7.47 -8.75 12.50
N ASP A 53 -6.65 -9.80 12.46
CA ASP A 53 -5.48 -9.94 13.34
C ASP A 53 -4.30 -9.02 12.99
N PHE A 54 -4.31 -8.38 11.83
CA PHE A 54 -3.16 -7.62 11.32
C PHE A 54 -3.21 -6.13 11.67
N GLY A 55 -4.30 -5.63 12.28
CA GLY A 55 -4.46 -4.24 12.72
C GLY A 55 -4.47 -3.19 11.59
N TRP A 56 -4.92 -3.59 10.40
CA TRP A 56 -4.84 -2.78 9.17
C TRP A 56 -5.56 -1.43 9.26
N GLU A 57 -6.61 -1.33 10.07
CA GLU A 57 -7.37 -0.11 10.32
C GLU A 57 -6.54 1.00 10.97
N GLY A 58 -5.53 0.63 11.77
CA GLY A 58 -4.64 1.57 12.45
C GLY A 58 -3.31 1.72 11.73
N ASN A 59 -2.69 0.60 11.34
CA ASN A 59 -1.35 0.63 10.78
C ASN A 59 -1.31 0.81 9.26
N VAL A 60 -2.41 0.60 8.53
CA VAL A 60 -2.52 0.82 7.08
C VAL A 60 -1.46 0.08 6.25
N GLY A 61 -0.85 -0.96 6.82
CA GLY A 61 0.23 -1.73 6.21
C GLY A 61 1.64 -1.33 6.58
N TYR A 62 1.82 -0.39 7.49
CA TYR A 62 3.11 -0.15 8.10
C TYR A 62 3.44 -1.27 9.10
N GLY A 63 4.73 -1.59 9.20
CA GLY A 63 5.28 -2.64 10.08
C GLY A 63 5.25 -2.27 11.56
N SER A 64 4.05 -2.07 12.11
CA SER A 64 3.83 -1.93 13.54
C SER A 64 4.17 -3.25 14.25
N ALA A 65 4.44 -3.19 15.56
CA ALA A 65 4.76 -4.38 16.35
C ALA A 65 3.64 -5.45 16.28
N GLU A 66 2.38 -5.00 16.37
CA GLU A 66 1.20 -5.86 16.24
C GLU A 66 1.13 -6.52 14.85
N HIS A 67 1.31 -5.73 13.79
CA HIS A 67 1.29 -6.25 12.42
C HIS A 67 2.39 -7.30 12.21
N MET A 68 3.62 -6.99 12.59
CA MET A 68 4.75 -7.90 12.43
C MET A 68 4.55 -9.19 13.22
N ALA A 69 3.98 -9.12 14.43
CA ALA A 69 3.62 -10.30 15.21
C ALA A 69 2.52 -11.14 14.52
N ALA A 70 1.51 -10.50 13.93
CA ALA A 70 0.47 -11.18 13.17
C ALA A 70 1.04 -11.88 11.93
N ILE A 71 1.94 -11.24 11.18
CA ILE A 71 2.60 -11.87 10.02
C ILE A 71 3.43 -13.08 10.47
N ALA A 72 4.19 -12.97 11.56
CA ALA A 72 4.97 -14.09 12.07
C ALA A 72 4.07 -15.28 12.47
N ARG A 73 2.91 -15.01 13.05
CA ARG A 73 1.98 -16.04 13.54
C ARG A 73 1.12 -16.67 12.44
N LEU A 74 0.60 -15.85 11.53
CA LEU A 74 -0.44 -16.24 10.56
C LEU A 74 0.10 -16.37 9.13
N GLY A 75 1.32 -15.87 8.89
CA GLY A 75 1.89 -15.76 7.55
C GLY A 75 1.42 -14.51 6.80
N ALA A 76 2.08 -14.24 5.67
CA ALA A 76 1.77 -13.11 4.81
C ALA A 76 0.55 -13.41 3.91
N THR A 77 -0.40 -12.48 3.85
CA THR A 77 -1.50 -12.46 2.88
C THR A 77 -1.06 -11.92 1.51
N ASP A 78 -1.95 -11.93 0.51
CA ASP A 78 -1.68 -11.33 -0.80
C ASP A 78 -1.60 -9.80 -0.80
N LEU A 79 -2.10 -9.14 0.26
CA LEU A 79 -1.94 -7.69 0.46
C LEU A 79 -0.52 -7.32 0.92
N HIS A 80 0.29 -8.31 1.32
CA HIS A 80 1.67 -8.08 1.73
C HIS A 80 2.62 -8.04 0.54
N ARG A 81 3.61 -7.16 0.63
CA ARG A 81 4.71 -7.09 -0.32
C ARG A 81 5.71 -8.20 -0.03
N LYS A 82 5.55 -9.35 -0.68
CA LYS A 82 6.40 -10.55 -0.48
C LYS A 82 7.89 -10.34 -0.82
N SER A 83 8.24 -9.26 -1.51
CA SER A 83 9.64 -8.87 -1.76
C SER A 83 10.30 -8.13 -0.60
N TRP A 84 9.55 -7.76 0.44
CA TRP A 84 10.09 -7.13 1.65
C TRP A 84 10.59 -8.18 2.63
N ASN A 85 11.42 -7.75 3.58
CA ASN A 85 11.86 -8.61 4.67
C ASN A 85 10.73 -8.79 5.70
N LEU A 86 9.85 -9.76 5.43
CA LEU A 86 8.74 -10.11 6.31
C LEU A 86 9.21 -11.09 7.40
N PRO A 87 8.66 -11.00 8.61
CA PRO A 87 9.00 -11.94 9.66
C PRO A 87 8.48 -13.32 9.27
N THR A 88 9.35 -14.31 9.29
CA THR A 88 8.96 -15.71 9.14
C THR A 88 8.53 -16.24 10.49
N GLY A 89 7.42 -16.98 10.55
CA GLY A 89 7.04 -17.72 11.75
C GLY A 89 8.14 -18.71 12.19
N PRO A 90 8.06 -19.25 13.41
CA PRO A 90 9.04 -20.22 13.90
C PRO A 90 9.14 -21.37 12.90
N SER A 91 10.38 -21.69 12.51
CA SER A 91 10.62 -22.82 11.64
C SER A 91 10.24 -24.10 12.37
N ASN A 92 9.75 -25.13 11.67
CA ASN A 92 9.49 -26.44 12.29
C ASN A 92 10.75 -27.04 12.97
N SER A 93 11.96 -26.54 12.68
CA SER A 93 13.21 -26.91 13.36
C SER A 93 13.38 -26.29 14.76
N ASP A 94 12.66 -25.22 15.10
CA ASP A 94 12.78 -24.55 16.41
C ASP A 94 11.93 -25.22 17.49
N GLN A 95 10.96 -26.06 17.09
CA GLN A 95 10.04 -26.78 17.99
C GLN A 95 10.53 -28.18 18.37
N ALA A 96 11.61 -28.68 17.75
CA ALA A 96 12.11 -30.04 17.95
C ALA A 96 13.10 -30.21 19.12
N ASN A 97 13.43 -29.11 19.83
CA ASN A 97 14.43 -29.10 20.91
C ASN A 97 13.89 -28.57 22.25
N ALA A 98 12.58 -28.65 22.50
CA ALA A 98 11.95 -28.28 23.77
C ALA A 98 11.39 -29.52 24.50
#